data_AF-A0A7J8DNJ4-F1
#
_entry.id   AF-A0A7J8DNJ4-F1
#
_cell.length_a   1.000
_cell.length_b   1.000
_cell.length_c   1.000
_cell.angle_alpha   90.00
_cell.angle_beta   90.00
_cell.angle_gamma   90.00
#
_symmetry.space_group_name_H-M   'P 1'
#
loop_
_entity.id
_entity.type
_entity.pdbx_description
1 polymer ?
#
loop_
_entity_poly.entity_id
_entity_poly.type
_entity_poly.pdbx_seq_one_letter_code
_entity_poly.pdbx_strand_id
1 'polypeptide(L)'
;MSEESNVLRQQLSTIPATFAELETKPFHLSQTETTNCFNSSMNNIHEMEMQLKDALEKNQQWLVYDQQREVYVKGLVAKIYELEQKLETAAHSLPKQTKKTESEGYLQEEKEKHYYHLLANAKRDLEVDRQTITQLNFELREFQRKYEETQKELQDLNKLLCSQRKANVQHLEDDRHKTKKIQRLKEENDIARGKLEEEKKRSEELLSQVQFLYTSLLNHQEEQTRVALLEQQIQACTLDFENEKLDRQNMQHQLHVILKELRKARNQIIHLESSKQLPEFAFTEPLVTFQGETENRVKAASPKSPTTALNESLVECPKCSIQYPVTEHRDLLVHVEYCSQ
;
A
#
# COMPACT_ATOMS: atom_id res chain seq x y z
N MET A 1 65.61 -39.80 -12.08
CA MET A 1 65.53 -38.33 -11.94
C MET A 1 65.19 -37.58 -13.25
N SER A 2 65.57 -38.04 -14.45
CA SER A 2 65.26 -37.31 -15.69
C SER A 2 63.90 -37.66 -16.33
N GLU A 3 63.36 -38.86 -16.09
CA GLU A 3 62.09 -39.31 -16.69
C GLU A 3 60.86 -38.72 -15.97
N GLU A 4 60.87 -38.68 -14.63
CA GLU A 4 59.79 -38.06 -13.83
C GLU A 4 59.64 -36.56 -14.09
N SER A 5 60.74 -35.84 -14.34
CA SER A 5 60.68 -34.40 -14.68
C SER A 5 60.06 -34.15 -16.07
N ASN A 6 60.21 -35.07 -17.01
CA ASN A 6 59.61 -34.95 -18.34
C ASN A 6 58.11 -35.30 -18.33
N VAL A 7 57.70 -36.30 -17.54
CA VAL A 7 56.28 -36.65 -17.36
C VAL A 7 55.51 -35.50 -16.71
N LEU A 8 56.08 -34.85 -15.69
CA LEU A 8 55.46 -33.70 -15.02
C LEU A 8 55.32 -32.47 -15.94
N ARG A 9 56.30 -32.22 -16.82
CA ARG A 9 56.20 -31.15 -17.83
C ARG A 9 55.14 -31.44 -18.87
N GLN A 10 55.00 -32.69 -19.30
CA GLN A 10 53.99 -33.07 -20.27
C GLN A 10 52.58 -32.99 -19.67
N GLN A 11 52.40 -33.32 -18.39
CA GLN A 11 51.12 -33.13 -17.70
C GLN A 11 50.76 -31.65 -17.49
N LEU A 12 51.74 -30.79 -17.18
CA LEU A 12 51.52 -29.35 -17.03
C LEU A 12 51.20 -28.65 -18.37
N SER A 13 51.69 -29.18 -19.49
CA SER A 13 51.41 -28.62 -20.83
C SER A 13 50.01 -28.98 -21.36
N THR A 14 49.32 -29.96 -20.77
CA THR A 14 47.96 -30.37 -21.18
C THR A 14 46.87 -29.60 -20.44
N ILE A 15 47.18 -28.98 -19.29
CA ILE A 15 46.25 -28.22 -18.45
C ILE A 15 45.67 -26.97 -19.16
N PRO A 16 46.41 -26.20 -19.99
CA PRO A 16 45.84 -25.04 -20.68
C PRO A 16 44.80 -25.43 -21.74
N ALA A 17 44.88 -26.64 -22.30
CA ALA A 17 43.92 -27.11 -23.31
C ALA A 17 42.57 -27.52 -22.69
N THR A 18 42.58 -28.06 -21.47
CA THR A 18 41.35 -28.44 -20.75
C THR A 18 40.57 -27.25 -20.18
N PHE A 19 41.24 -26.11 -19.95
CA PHE A 19 40.58 -24.88 -19.48
C PHE A 19 39.87 -24.12 -20.62
N ALA A 20 40.36 -24.23 -21.85
CA ALA A 20 39.72 -23.59 -23.01
C ALA A 20 38.39 -24.27 -23.43
N GLU A 21 38.18 -25.54 -23.06
CA GLU A 21 36.95 -26.30 -23.38
C GLU A 21 35.78 -26.05 -22.41
N LEU A 22 36.02 -25.37 -21.28
CA LEU A 22 35.03 -25.13 -20.23
C LEU A 22 34.37 -23.74 -20.29
N GLU A 23 34.90 -22.80 -21.08
CA GLU A 23 34.34 -21.43 -21.19
C GLU A 23 33.15 -21.30 -22.16
N THR A 24 32.76 -22.36 -22.89
CA THR A 24 31.71 -22.27 -23.93
C THR A 24 30.42 -23.03 -23.62
N LYS A 25 29.92 -22.99 -22.37
CA LYS A 25 28.54 -23.46 -22.07
C LYS A 25 27.83 -22.57 -21.03
N PRO A 26 26.76 -21.85 -21.40
CA PRO A 26 25.96 -21.12 -20.44
C PRO A 26 24.91 -22.08 -19.85
N PHE A 27 25.02 -22.39 -18.57
CA PHE A 27 23.91 -22.97 -17.81
C PHE A 27 23.47 -21.98 -16.72
N HIS A 28 22.24 -21.48 -16.93
CA HIS A 28 21.42 -20.75 -15.98
C HIS A 28 21.41 -21.44 -14.61
N LEU A 29 21.76 -20.72 -13.54
CA LEU A 29 21.47 -21.14 -12.18
C LEU A 29 20.94 -19.97 -11.35
N SER A 30 19.79 -20.24 -10.72
CA SER A 30 19.02 -19.36 -9.87
C SER A 30 19.86 -18.68 -8.79
N GLN A 31 19.88 -17.35 -8.81
CA GLN A 31 20.38 -16.52 -7.73
C GLN A 31 19.35 -16.49 -6.61
N THR A 32 19.67 -17.02 -5.43
CA THR A 32 19.33 -16.39 -4.13
C THR A 32 19.79 -17.17 -2.88
N GLU A 33 20.29 -18.40 -2.98
CA GLU A 33 20.68 -19.17 -1.77
C GLU A 33 22.18 -19.50 -1.63
N THR A 34 23.03 -19.20 -2.60
CA THR A 34 24.48 -19.52 -2.56
C THR A 34 25.36 -18.42 -1.95
N THR A 35 24.82 -17.22 -1.69
CA THR A 35 25.63 -16.05 -1.31
C THR A 35 26.23 -16.14 0.10
N ASN A 36 25.67 -16.95 1.01
CA ASN A 36 26.16 -17.03 2.40
C ASN A 36 27.31 -18.03 2.62
N CYS A 37 27.51 -19.01 1.73
CA CYS A 37 28.58 -20.01 1.88
C CYS A 37 29.92 -19.52 1.29
N PHE A 38 29.87 -18.77 0.18
CA PHE A 38 31.05 -18.20 -0.46
C PHE A 38 31.70 -17.08 0.37
N ASN A 39 30.90 -16.23 1.03
CA ASN A 39 31.42 -15.14 1.85
C ASN A 39 32.15 -15.64 3.11
N SER A 40 31.68 -16.74 3.71
CA SER A 40 32.37 -17.38 4.83
C SER A 40 33.73 -17.97 4.41
N SER A 41 33.79 -18.63 3.25
CA SER A 41 35.03 -19.21 2.72
C SER A 41 36.05 -18.13 2.32
N MET A 42 35.60 -17.03 1.70
CA MET A 42 36.47 -15.93 1.28
C MET A 42 37.05 -15.16 2.47
N ASN A 43 36.27 -14.97 3.54
CA ASN A 43 36.74 -14.35 4.78
C ASN A 43 37.78 -15.21 5.51
N ASN A 44 37.60 -16.54 5.53
CA ASN A 44 38.58 -17.47 6.10
C ASN A 44 39.91 -17.47 5.32
N ILE A 45 39.86 -17.40 3.99
CA ILE A 45 41.08 -17.33 3.16
C ILE A 45 41.82 -16.01 3.43
N HIS A 46 41.10 -14.88 3.49
CA HIS A 46 41.70 -13.58 3.76
C HIS A 46 42.32 -13.50 5.18
N GLU A 47 41.66 -14.09 6.17
CA GLU A 47 42.20 -14.17 7.54
C GLU A 47 43.47 -15.02 7.59
N MET A 48 43.51 -16.15 6.87
CA MET A 48 44.70 -17.00 6.77
C MET A 48 45.86 -16.30 6.04
N GLU A 49 45.58 -15.51 5.00
CA GLU A 49 46.57 -14.68 4.33
C GLU A 49 47.15 -13.60 5.25
N MET A 50 46.32 -12.97 6.08
CA MET A 50 46.79 -11.99 7.07
C MET A 50 47.66 -12.64 8.15
N GLN A 51 47.25 -13.79 8.67
CA GLN A 51 48.03 -14.55 9.65
C GLN A 51 49.38 -14.99 9.09
N LEU A 52 49.43 -15.40 7.81
CA LEU A 52 50.68 -15.77 7.16
C LEU A 52 51.62 -14.56 7.01
N LYS A 53 51.09 -13.39 6.63
CA LYS A 53 51.88 -12.16 6.55
C LYS A 53 52.46 -11.76 7.91
N ASP A 54 51.64 -11.79 8.96
CA ASP A 54 52.09 -11.52 10.34
C ASP A 54 53.15 -12.53 10.81
N ALA A 55 52.97 -13.81 10.50
CA ALA A 55 53.96 -14.84 10.83
C ALA A 55 55.30 -14.63 10.09
N LEU A 56 55.26 -14.24 8.82
CA LEU A 56 56.46 -13.93 8.03
C LEU A 56 57.18 -12.68 8.56
N GLU A 57 56.44 -11.64 8.93
CA GLU A 57 57.01 -10.43 9.52
C GLU A 57 57.69 -10.73 10.87
N LYS A 58 57.03 -11.50 11.75
CA LYS A 58 57.61 -11.95 13.01
C LYS A 58 58.85 -12.80 12.82
N ASN A 59 58.85 -13.70 11.83
CA ASN A 59 60.04 -14.49 11.50
C ASN A 59 61.22 -13.60 11.05
N GLN A 60 60.95 -12.54 10.27
CA GLN A 60 61.98 -11.59 9.88
C GLN A 60 62.54 -10.84 11.10
N GLN A 61 61.68 -10.43 12.03
CA GLN A 61 62.11 -9.78 13.28
C GLN A 61 62.96 -10.72 14.15
N TRP A 62 62.57 -12.00 14.26
CA TRP A 62 63.36 -13.00 14.99
C TRP A 62 64.73 -13.24 14.37
N LEU A 63 64.83 -13.25 13.04
CA LEU A 63 66.11 -13.39 12.35
C LEU A 63 67.06 -12.22 12.65
N VAL A 64 66.55 -10.99 12.65
CA VAL A 64 67.34 -9.79 12.99
C VAL A 64 67.78 -9.84 14.45
N TYR A 65 66.89 -10.21 15.35
CA TYR A 65 67.22 -10.38 16.77
C TYR A 65 68.30 -11.45 16.98
N ASP A 66 68.21 -12.57 16.27
CA ASP A 66 69.20 -13.66 16.34
C ASP A 66 70.58 -13.19 15.88
N GLN A 67 70.65 -12.47 14.76
CA GLN A 67 71.91 -11.88 14.26
C GLN A 67 72.51 -10.86 15.25
N GLN A 68 71.68 -9.99 15.85
CA GLN A 68 72.14 -9.05 16.87
C GLN A 68 72.67 -9.77 18.10
N ARG A 69 71.98 -10.82 18.55
CA ARG A 69 72.42 -11.67 19.66
C ARG A 69 73.75 -12.33 19.36
N GLU A 70 73.93 -12.89 18.16
CA GLU A 70 75.20 -13.48 17.75
C GLU A 70 76.36 -12.48 17.76
N VAL A 71 76.15 -11.27 17.22
CA VAL A 71 77.17 -10.22 17.21
C VAL A 71 77.54 -9.81 18.64
N TYR A 72 76.55 -9.65 19.51
CA TYR A 72 76.78 -9.31 20.92
C TYR A 72 77.58 -10.39 21.66
N VAL A 73 77.22 -11.65 21.49
CA VAL A 73 77.94 -12.79 22.10
C VAL A 73 79.37 -12.87 21.57
N LYS A 74 79.59 -12.71 20.25
CA LYS A 74 80.94 -12.64 19.66
C LYS A 74 81.77 -11.51 20.28
N GLY A 75 81.16 -10.34 20.51
CA GLY A 75 81.80 -9.21 21.20
C GLY A 75 82.18 -9.51 22.65
N LEU A 76 81.28 -10.16 23.42
CA LEU A 76 81.58 -10.57 24.79
C LEU A 76 82.72 -11.58 24.86
N VAL A 77 82.73 -12.58 23.98
CA VAL A 77 83.80 -13.59 23.93
C VAL A 77 85.15 -12.93 23.64
N ALA A 78 85.21 -12.00 22.68
CA ALA A 78 86.43 -11.25 22.40
C ALA A 78 86.89 -10.41 23.62
N LYS A 79 85.95 -9.82 24.36
CA LYS A 79 86.28 -9.03 25.55
C LYS A 79 86.79 -9.87 26.72
N ILE A 80 86.18 -11.04 26.94
CA ILE A 80 86.64 -12.01 27.95
C ILE A 80 88.07 -12.43 27.64
N TYR A 81 88.35 -12.80 26.39
CA TYR A 81 89.71 -13.17 25.95
C TYR A 81 90.74 -12.04 26.19
N GLU A 82 90.40 -10.79 25.87
CA GLU A 82 91.27 -9.62 26.13
C GLU A 82 91.55 -9.43 27.63
N LEU A 83 90.55 -9.65 28.49
CA LEU A 83 90.68 -9.52 29.94
C LEU A 83 91.48 -10.68 30.55
N GLU A 84 91.29 -11.90 30.06
CA GLU A 84 92.07 -13.08 30.46
C GLU A 84 93.57 -12.86 30.16
N GLN A 85 93.89 -12.35 28.97
CA GLN A 85 95.26 -12.03 28.59
C GLN A 85 95.88 -10.95 29.51
N LYS A 86 95.12 -9.91 29.86
CA LYS A 86 95.55 -8.87 30.81
C LYS A 86 95.79 -9.44 32.20
N LEU A 87 94.93 -10.33 32.67
CA LEU A 87 95.04 -10.96 33.98
C LEU A 87 96.26 -11.88 34.05
N GLU A 88 96.56 -12.61 32.97
CA GLU A 88 97.75 -13.45 32.87
C GLU A 88 99.04 -12.63 32.85
N THR A 89 99.07 -11.49 32.16
CA THR A 89 100.22 -10.56 32.21
C THR A 89 100.40 -9.90 33.59
N ALA A 90 99.31 -9.58 34.29
CA ALA A 90 99.36 -8.99 35.64
C ALA A 90 99.75 -10.00 36.73
N ALA A 91 99.39 -11.27 36.57
CA ALA A 91 99.79 -12.35 37.48
C ALA A 91 101.31 -12.60 37.49
N HIS A 92 102.00 -12.26 36.39
CA HIS A 92 103.46 -12.39 36.27
C HIS A 92 104.25 -11.21 36.88
N SER A 93 103.59 -10.15 37.37
CA SER A 93 104.26 -8.89 37.79
C SER A 93 104.18 -8.54 39.29
N LEU A 94 103.89 -9.47 40.22
CA LEU A 94 103.75 -9.12 41.65
C LEU A 94 104.78 -9.81 42.58
N PRO A 95 105.74 -9.07 43.17
CA PRO A 95 106.60 -9.56 44.25
C PRO A 95 105.90 -9.54 45.61
N LYS A 96 105.98 -10.66 46.34
CA LYS A 96 105.57 -10.82 47.75
C LYS A 96 106.42 -9.94 48.67
N GLN A 97 105.78 -9.13 49.54
CA GLN A 97 106.34 -8.85 50.87
C GLN A 97 105.24 -8.77 51.95
N THR A 98 105.57 -9.48 53.01
CA THR A 98 104.83 -9.78 54.24
C THR A 98 105.10 -8.77 55.35
N LYS A 99 104.04 -8.53 56.15
CA LYS A 99 103.99 -8.36 57.62
C LYS A 99 104.87 -7.30 58.29
N LYS A 100 104.25 -6.47 59.15
CA LYS A 100 104.78 -6.07 60.46
C LYS A 100 103.63 -5.72 61.43
N THR A 101 103.51 -6.54 62.46
CA THR A 101 102.72 -6.42 63.69
C THR A 101 103.60 -5.77 64.76
N GLU A 102 103.09 -4.73 65.45
CA GLU A 102 103.59 -4.25 66.77
C GLU A 102 102.82 -3.02 67.33
N SER A 103 101.65 -2.67 66.76
CA SER A 103 100.71 -1.66 67.30
C SER A 103 99.40 -2.32 67.80
N GLU A 104 99.47 -3.60 68.13
CA GLU A 104 98.32 -4.51 68.08
C GLU A 104 97.31 -4.32 69.23
N GLY A 105 97.73 -3.98 70.46
CA GLY A 105 96.81 -3.93 71.62
C GLY A 105 95.77 -2.80 71.61
N TYR A 106 96.19 -1.55 71.37
CA TYR A 106 95.28 -0.40 71.30
C TYR A 106 94.47 -0.39 70.00
N LEU A 107 95.09 -0.81 68.88
CA LEU A 107 94.38 -1.03 67.62
C LEU A 107 93.36 -2.17 67.73
N GLN A 108 93.58 -3.20 68.55
CA GLN A 108 92.65 -4.32 68.71
C GLN A 108 91.38 -3.90 69.45
N GLU A 109 91.48 -3.09 70.51
CA GLU A 109 90.30 -2.62 71.27
C GLU A 109 89.48 -1.59 70.46
N GLU A 110 90.14 -0.67 69.75
CA GLU A 110 89.50 0.26 68.80
C GLU A 110 88.80 -0.51 67.66
N LYS A 111 89.44 -1.57 67.17
CA LYS A 111 88.90 -2.47 66.14
C LYS A 111 87.71 -3.30 66.65
N GLU A 112 87.74 -3.78 67.89
CA GLU A 112 86.59 -4.43 68.52
C GLU A 112 85.40 -3.48 68.67
N LYS A 113 85.62 -2.24 69.13
CA LYS A 113 84.58 -1.20 69.19
C LYS A 113 84.01 -0.88 67.81
N HIS A 114 84.88 -0.77 66.80
CA HIS A 114 84.47 -0.54 65.42
C HIS A 114 83.61 -1.69 64.87
N TYR A 115 84.02 -2.95 65.10
CA TYR A 115 83.23 -4.11 64.69
C TYR A 115 81.90 -4.21 65.43
N TYR A 116 81.87 -3.90 66.73
CA TYR A 116 80.64 -3.88 67.51
C TYR A 116 79.66 -2.83 66.96
N HIS A 117 80.14 -1.62 66.66
CA HIS A 117 79.34 -0.56 66.05
C HIS A 117 78.83 -0.95 64.65
N LEU A 118 79.69 -1.54 63.81
CA LEU A 118 79.31 -2.03 62.48
C LEU A 118 78.21 -3.11 62.58
N LEU A 119 78.37 -4.07 63.51
CA LEU A 119 77.39 -5.11 63.75
C LEU A 119 76.06 -4.55 64.28
N ALA A 120 76.11 -3.56 65.17
CA ALA A 120 74.93 -2.89 65.70
C ALA A 120 74.16 -2.14 64.60
N ASN A 121 74.87 -1.47 63.70
CA ASN A 121 74.27 -0.80 62.55
C ASN A 121 73.66 -1.81 61.57
N ALA A 122 74.40 -2.85 61.19
CA ALA A 122 73.89 -3.91 60.31
C ALA A 122 72.63 -4.58 60.87
N LYS A 123 72.55 -4.79 62.20
CA LYS A 123 71.34 -5.29 62.86
C LYS A 123 70.17 -4.31 62.76
N ARG A 124 70.42 -3.01 62.91
CA ARG A 124 69.39 -1.97 62.79
C ARG A 124 68.86 -1.90 61.36
N ASP A 125 69.76 -1.90 60.38
CA ASP A 125 69.42 -1.86 58.96
C ASP A 125 68.59 -3.09 58.56
N LEU A 126 68.99 -4.29 59.02
CA LEU A 126 68.23 -5.52 58.79
C LEU A 126 66.81 -5.46 59.39
N GLU A 127 66.64 -4.86 60.57
CA GLU A 127 65.31 -4.70 61.17
C GLU A 127 64.45 -3.69 60.38
N VAL A 128 65.05 -2.61 59.87
CA VAL A 128 64.37 -1.65 58.99
C VAL A 128 63.94 -2.33 57.68
N ASP A 129 64.81 -3.12 57.08
CA ASP A 129 64.49 -3.91 55.88
C ASP A 129 63.36 -4.90 56.17
N ARG A 130 63.39 -5.58 57.33
CA ARG A 130 62.34 -6.51 57.75
C ARG A 130 60.98 -5.82 57.90
N GLN A 131 60.96 -4.62 58.49
CA GLN A 131 59.75 -3.80 58.59
C GLN A 131 59.25 -3.36 57.21
N THR A 132 60.16 -2.90 56.34
CA THR A 132 59.85 -2.49 54.97
C THR A 132 59.27 -3.63 54.14
N ILE A 133 59.87 -4.82 54.21
CA ILE A 133 59.36 -6.03 53.57
C ILE A 133 57.96 -6.39 54.09
N THR A 134 57.72 -6.24 55.39
CA THR A 134 56.40 -6.52 55.98
C THR A 134 55.34 -5.55 55.45
N GLN A 135 55.68 -4.26 55.36
CA GLN A 135 54.80 -3.23 54.82
C GLN A 135 54.48 -3.46 53.33
N LEU A 136 55.50 -3.70 52.49
CA LEU A 136 55.32 -3.99 51.07
C LEU A 136 54.49 -5.26 50.84
N ASN A 137 54.67 -6.29 51.65
CA ASN A 137 53.87 -7.51 51.59
C ASN A 137 52.39 -7.28 51.98
N PHE A 138 52.12 -6.31 52.86
CA PHE A 138 50.75 -5.91 53.16
C PHE A 138 50.13 -5.17 51.96
N GLU A 139 50.84 -4.20 51.40
CA GLU A 139 50.39 -3.43 50.23
C GLU A 139 50.15 -4.32 49.00
N LEU A 140 51.07 -5.25 48.71
CA LEU A 140 50.91 -6.19 47.60
C LEU A 140 49.65 -7.05 47.76
N ARG A 141 49.34 -7.50 48.98
CA ARG A 141 48.12 -8.27 49.27
C ARG A 141 46.85 -7.44 49.10
N GLU A 142 46.87 -6.17 49.50
CA GLU A 142 45.77 -5.25 49.26
C GLU A 142 45.55 -5.00 47.76
N PHE A 143 46.62 -4.83 46.98
CA PHE A 143 46.53 -4.68 45.53
C PHE A 143 46.00 -5.95 44.85
N GLN A 144 46.44 -7.14 45.28
CA GLN A 144 45.93 -8.41 44.78
C GLN A 144 44.42 -8.55 45.03
N ARG A 145 43.95 -8.26 46.25
CA ARG A 145 42.52 -8.31 46.57
C ARG A 145 41.70 -7.37 45.68
N LYS A 146 42.15 -6.12 45.51
CA LYS A 146 41.47 -5.14 44.64
C LYS A 146 41.45 -5.59 43.18
N TYR A 147 42.54 -6.19 42.70
CA TYR A 147 42.59 -6.74 41.35
C TYR A 147 41.59 -7.89 41.15
N GLU A 148 41.51 -8.80 42.12
CA GLU A 148 40.54 -9.90 42.08
C GLU A 148 39.08 -9.41 42.12
N GLU A 149 38.80 -8.40 42.95
CA GLU A 149 37.48 -7.75 43.02
C GLU A 149 37.11 -7.10 41.68
N THR A 150 37.98 -6.26 41.13
CA THR A 150 37.74 -5.62 39.83
C THR A 150 37.61 -6.64 38.68
N GLN A 151 38.39 -7.72 38.70
CA GLN A 151 38.27 -8.80 37.73
C GLN A 151 36.89 -9.48 37.82
N LYS A 152 36.38 -9.69 39.03
CA LYS A 152 35.04 -10.26 39.25
C LYS A 152 33.94 -9.29 38.77
N GLU A 153 34.05 -8.01 39.11
CA GLU A 153 33.12 -6.97 38.64
C GLU A 153 33.06 -6.91 37.11
N LEU A 154 34.22 -6.97 36.43
CA LEU A 154 34.28 -7.01 34.97
C LEU A 154 33.58 -8.26 34.40
N GLN A 155 33.75 -9.43 35.02
CA GLN A 155 33.06 -10.65 34.60
C GLN A 155 31.55 -10.53 34.77
N ASP A 156 31.09 -9.97 35.88
CA ASP A 156 29.66 -9.80 36.16
C ASP A 156 29.02 -8.75 35.25
N LEU A 157 29.72 -7.64 34.97
CA LEU A 157 29.33 -6.66 33.95
C LEU A 157 29.25 -7.29 32.56
N ASN A 158 30.21 -8.15 32.18
CA ASN A 158 30.20 -8.82 30.89
C ASN A 158 29.00 -9.79 30.76
N LYS A 159 28.66 -10.53 31.83
CA LYS A 159 27.45 -11.37 31.86
C LYS A 159 26.20 -10.53 31.70
N LEU A 160 26.11 -9.39 32.41
CA LEU A 160 24.98 -8.48 32.31
C LEU A 160 24.84 -7.92 30.90
N LEU A 161 25.94 -7.49 30.28
CA LEU A 161 25.96 -6.98 28.91
C LEU A 161 25.52 -8.05 27.90
N CYS A 162 26.00 -9.29 28.05
CA CYS A 162 25.55 -10.41 27.22
C CYS A 162 24.05 -10.66 27.37
N SER A 163 23.53 -10.61 28.60
CA SER A 163 22.10 -10.78 28.90
C SER A 163 21.27 -9.67 28.26
N GLN A 164 21.71 -8.42 28.39
CA GLN A 164 21.06 -7.26 27.78
C GLN A 164 21.04 -7.35 26.26
N ARG A 165 22.16 -7.75 25.64
CA ARG A 165 22.23 -7.93 24.18
C ARG A 165 21.24 -8.99 23.70
N LYS A 166 21.14 -10.12 24.40
CA LYS A 166 20.16 -11.17 24.08
C LYS A 166 18.72 -10.65 24.20
N ALA A 167 18.40 -9.94 25.28
CA ALA A 167 17.08 -9.35 25.48
C ALA A 167 16.74 -8.33 24.37
N ASN A 168 17.69 -7.48 23.98
CA ASN A 168 17.50 -6.51 22.90
C ASN A 168 17.27 -7.20 21.55
N VAL A 169 18.04 -8.25 21.23
CA VAL A 169 17.85 -9.03 19.99
C VAL A 169 16.47 -9.66 19.96
N GLN A 170 16.05 -10.31 21.06
CA GLN A 170 14.72 -10.90 21.17
C GLN A 170 13.61 -9.86 20.97
N HIS A 171 13.74 -8.70 21.62
CA HIS A 171 12.77 -7.61 21.46
C HIS A 171 12.66 -7.12 20.00
N LEU A 172 13.80 -6.97 19.32
CA LEU A 172 13.82 -6.58 17.90
C LEU A 172 13.21 -7.65 16.99
N GLU A 173 13.41 -8.93 17.30
CA GLU A 173 12.76 -10.03 16.58
C GLU A 173 11.25 -10.04 16.81
N ASP A 174 10.79 -9.88 18.04
CA ASP A 174 9.38 -9.78 18.39
C ASP A 174 8.71 -8.61 17.66
N ASP A 175 9.34 -7.44 17.63
CA ASP A 175 8.85 -6.27 16.92
C ASP A 175 8.82 -6.47 15.40
N ARG A 176 9.81 -7.19 14.85
CA ARG A 176 9.81 -7.61 13.45
C ARG A 176 8.62 -8.53 13.15
N HIS A 177 8.31 -9.47 14.04
CA HIS A 177 7.15 -10.36 13.91
C HIS A 177 5.82 -9.60 14.00
N LYS A 178 5.69 -8.67 14.95
CA LYS A 178 4.52 -7.77 15.06
C LYS A 178 4.34 -6.96 13.79
N THR A 179 5.41 -6.38 13.26
CA THR A 179 5.38 -5.58 12.02
C THR A 179 4.92 -6.42 10.83
N LYS A 180 5.46 -7.63 10.65
CA LYS A 180 5.00 -8.57 9.62
C LYS A 180 3.53 -8.95 9.78
N LYS A 181 3.05 -9.15 11.02
CA LYS A 181 1.63 -9.43 11.30
C LYS A 181 0.74 -8.24 10.93
N ILE A 182 1.15 -7.02 11.27
CA ILE A 182 0.44 -5.78 10.90
C ILE A 182 0.36 -5.66 9.38
N GLN A 183 1.44 -5.94 8.66
CA GLN A 183 1.45 -5.88 7.20
C GLN A 183 0.45 -6.87 6.57
N ARG A 184 0.43 -8.14 7.01
CA ARG A 184 -0.55 -9.12 6.52
C ARG A 184 -1.99 -8.68 6.79
N LEU A 185 -2.26 -8.18 7.99
CA LEU A 185 -3.60 -7.69 8.33
C LEU A 185 -4.01 -6.47 7.48
N LYS A 186 -3.06 -5.60 7.11
CA LYS A 186 -3.33 -4.50 6.18
C LYS A 186 -3.70 -5.01 4.79
N GLU A 187 -2.93 -5.95 4.26
CA GLU A 187 -3.19 -6.57 2.95
C GLU A 187 -4.57 -7.28 2.94
N GLU A 188 -4.89 -8.04 3.99
CA GLU A 188 -6.21 -8.67 4.16
C GLU A 188 -7.34 -7.63 4.24
N ASN A 189 -7.13 -6.52 4.96
CA ASN A 189 -8.11 -5.44 5.06
C ASN A 189 -8.34 -4.75 3.71
N ASP A 190 -7.28 -4.51 2.95
CA ASP A 190 -7.36 -3.89 1.63
C ASP A 190 -8.12 -4.79 0.64
N ILE A 191 -7.88 -6.11 0.68
CA ILE A 191 -8.64 -7.09 -0.11
C ILE A 191 -10.12 -7.08 0.30
N ALA A 192 -10.42 -7.10 1.60
CA ALA A 192 -11.79 -7.07 2.10
C ALA A 192 -12.52 -5.78 1.69
N ARG A 193 -11.83 -4.63 1.74
CA ARG A 193 -12.36 -3.34 1.29
C ARG A 193 -12.65 -3.34 -0.21
N GLY A 194 -11.77 -3.93 -1.02
CA GLY A 194 -12.02 -4.11 -2.46
C GLY A 194 -13.29 -4.93 -2.74
N LYS A 195 -13.44 -6.08 -2.08
CA LYS A 195 -14.65 -6.93 -2.22
C LYS A 195 -15.92 -6.22 -1.79
N LEU A 196 -15.87 -5.44 -0.70
CA LEU A 196 -17.01 -4.65 -0.24
C LEU A 196 -17.42 -3.61 -1.29
N GLU A 197 -16.45 -2.95 -1.92
CA GLU A 197 -16.72 -1.94 -2.94
C GLU A 197 -17.33 -2.55 -4.21
N GLU A 198 -16.85 -3.72 -4.63
CA GLU A 198 -17.48 -4.48 -5.72
C GLU A 198 -18.92 -4.86 -5.39
N GLU A 199 -19.18 -5.30 -4.16
CA GLU A 199 -20.53 -5.69 -3.76
C GLU A 199 -21.48 -4.51 -3.66
N LYS A 200 -20.98 -3.34 -3.22
CA LYS A 200 -21.74 -2.09 -3.28
C LYS A 200 -22.12 -1.74 -4.73
N LYS A 201 -21.19 -1.82 -5.67
CA LYS A 201 -21.49 -1.59 -7.09
C LYS A 201 -22.53 -2.55 -7.63
N ARG A 202 -22.38 -3.86 -7.35
CA ARG A 202 -23.40 -4.86 -7.72
C ARG A 202 -24.77 -4.55 -7.11
N SER A 203 -24.79 -4.10 -5.86
CA SER A 203 -26.03 -3.71 -5.18
C SER A 203 -26.66 -2.46 -5.81
N GLU A 204 -25.87 -1.45 -6.18
CA GLU A 204 -26.34 -0.24 -6.87
C GLU A 204 -26.88 -0.55 -8.28
N GLU A 205 -26.20 -1.42 -9.01
CA GLU A 205 -26.67 -1.92 -10.32
C GLU A 205 -27.99 -2.67 -10.19
N LEU A 206 -28.12 -3.55 -9.20
CA LEU A 206 -29.35 -4.28 -8.93
C LEU A 206 -30.49 -3.33 -8.54
N LEU A 207 -30.21 -2.33 -7.70
CA LEU A 207 -31.18 -1.32 -7.31
C LEU A 207 -31.68 -0.54 -8.54
N SER A 208 -30.78 -0.15 -9.43
CA SER A 208 -31.11 0.53 -10.68
C SER A 208 -32.02 -0.32 -11.58
N GLN A 209 -31.76 -1.63 -11.67
CA GLN A 209 -32.61 -2.58 -12.40
C GLN A 209 -34.00 -2.70 -11.77
N VAL A 210 -34.09 -2.83 -10.44
CA VAL A 210 -35.36 -2.91 -9.72
C VAL A 210 -36.17 -1.63 -9.93
N GLN A 211 -35.53 -0.46 -9.84
CA GLN A 211 -36.18 0.83 -10.07
C GLN A 211 -36.73 0.93 -11.50
N PHE A 212 -35.94 0.54 -12.50
CA PHE A 212 -36.37 0.52 -13.90
C PHE A 212 -37.60 -0.38 -14.12
N LEU A 213 -37.58 -1.59 -13.56
CA LEU A 213 -38.70 -2.52 -13.65
C LEU A 213 -39.95 -1.99 -12.97
N TYR A 214 -39.80 -1.37 -11.79
CA TYR A 214 -40.91 -0.75 -11.07
C TYR A 214 -41.56 0.38 -11.88
N THR A 215 -40.76 1.29 -12.45
CA THR A 215 -41.28 2.36 -13.32
C THR A 215 -41.94 1.81 -14.59
N SER A 216 -41.33 0.80 -15.21
CA SER A 216 -41.90 0.17 -16.42
C SER A 216 -43.23 -0.51 -16.14
N LEU A 217 -43.36 -1.16 -14.98
CA LEU A 217 -44.59 -1.80 -14.54
C LEU A 217 -45.72 -0.77 -14.32
N LEU A 218 -45.40 0.36 -13.67
CA LEU A 218 -46.35 1.46 -13.49
C LEU A 218 -46.85 2.01 -14.83
N ASN A 219 -45.93 2.31 -15.76
CA ASN A 219 -46.29 2.79 -17.09
C ASN A 219 -47.17 1.78 -17.84
N HIS A 220 -46.84 0.48 -17.75
CA HIS A 220 -47.65 -0.56 -18.36
C HIS A 220 -49.07 -0.60 -17.77
N GLN A 221 -49.22 -0.42 -16.46
CA GLN A 221 -50.53 -0.36 -15.81
C GLN A 221 -51.36 0.85 -16.28
N GLU A 222 -50.72 2.01 -16.45
CA GLU A 222 -51.37 3.20 -17.00
C GLU A 222 -51.83 2.97 -18.45
N GLU A 223 -50.98 2.36 -19.28
CA GLU A 223 -51.32 2.00 -20.66
C GLU A 223 -52.49 1.00 -20.73
N GLN A 224 -52.48 -0.04 -19.90
CA GLN A 224 -53.58 -1.01 -19.81
C GLN A 224 -54.90 -0.35 -19.43
N THR A 225 -54.87 0.59 -18.47
CA THR A 225 -56.06 1.36 -18.08
C THR A 225 -56.58 2.21 -19.23
N ARG A 226 -55.68 2.86 -19.98
CA ARG A 226 -56.03 3.65 -21.16
C ARG A 226 -56.64 2.79 -22.27
N VAL A 227 -56.07 1.61 -22.54
CA VAL A 227 -56.60 0.67 -23.54
C VAL A 227 -58.00 0.22 -23.14
N ALA A 228 -58.22 -0.18 -21.89
CA ALA A 228 -59.55 -0.60 -21.40
C ALA A 228 -60.61 0.51 -21.57
N LEU A 229 -60.25 1.77 -21.31
CA LEU A 229 -61.15 2.91 -21.51
C LEU A 229 -61.50 3.12 -23.00
N LEU A 230 -60.51 3.01 -23.89
CA LEU A 230 -60.73 3.11 -25.34
C LEU A 230 -61.59 1.96 -25.87
N GLU A 231 -61.36 0.74 -25.39
CA GLU A 231 -62.19 -0.42 -25.73
C GLU A 231 -63.65 -0.21 -25.30
N GLN A 232 -63.88 0.31 -24.10
CA GLN A 232 -65.22 0.65 -23.62
C GLN A 232 -65.87 1.72 -24.51
N GLN A 233 -65.11 2.75 -24.92
CA GLN A 233 -65.62 3.80 -25.81
C GLN A 233 -65.99 3.24 -27.19
N ILE A 234 -65.14 2.38 -27.78
CA ILE A 234 -65.42 1.73 -29.07
C ILE A 234 -66.70 0.89 -28.97
N GLN A 235 -66.87 0.13 -27.90
CA GLN A 235 -68.08 -0.68 -27.68
C GLN A 235 -69.33 0.20 -27.57
N ALA A 236 -69.27 1.30 -26.82
CA ALA A 236 -70.38 2.25 -26.69
C ALA A 236 -70.76 2.87 -28.05
N CYS A 237 -69.78 3.40 -28.79
CA CYS A 237 -70.02 3.96 -30.12
C CYS A 237 -70.57 2.92 -31.12
N THR A 238 -70.13 1.66 -31.02
CA THR A 238 -70.65 0.56 -31.86
C THR A 238 -72.11 0.28 -31.55
N LEU A 239 -72.48 0.27 -30.27
CA LEU A 239 -73.86 0.07 -29.83
C LEU A 239 -74.77 1.22 -30.30
N ASP A 240 -74.33 2.46 -30.11
CA ASP A 240 -75.06 3.65 -30.56
C ASP A 240 -75.28 3.61 -32.08
N PHE A 241 -74.25 3.23 -32.85
CA PHE A 241 -74.36 3.09 -34.30
C PHE A 241 -75.36 2.00 -34.73
N GLU A 242 -75.38 0.83 -34.08
CA GLU A 242 -76.38 -0.21 -34.39
C GLU A 242 -77.80 0.22 -34.00
N ASN A 243 -77.97 0.98 -32.90
CA ASN A 243 -79.25 1.56 -32.52
C ASN A 243 -79.74 2.58 -33.56
N GLU A 244 -78.90 3.53 -33.99
CA GLU A 244 -79.25 4.50 -35.03
C GLU A 244 -79.61 3.82 -36.36
N LYS A 245 -78.93 2.73 -36.70
CA LYS A 245 -79.22 1.93 -37.89
C LYS A 245 -80.61 1.28 -37.81
N LEU A 246 -80.98 0.73 -36.65
CA LEU A 246 -82.33 0.20 -36.38
C LEU A 246 -83.38 1.31 -36.48
N ASP A 247 -83.14 2.46 -35.86
CA ASP A 247 -84.04 3.62 -35.91
C ASP A 247 -84.23 4.11 -37.34
N ARG A 248 -83.16 4.20 -38.13
CA ARG A 248 -83.23 4.55 -39.54
C ARG A 248 -84.06 3.54 -40.35
N GLN A 249 -83.88 2.24 -40.12
CA GLN A 249 -84.68 1.20 -40.78
C GLN A 249 -86.17 1.32 -40.42
N ASN A 250 -86.48 1.57 -39.14
CA ASN A 250 -87.84 1.80 -38.67
C ASN A 250 -88.47 3.04 -39.34
N MET A 251 -87.75 4.16 -39.40
CA MET A 251 -88.19 5.38 -40.08
C MET A 251 -88.42 5.16 -41.58
N GLN A 252 -87.54 4.42 -42.25
CA GLN A 252 -87.72 4.04 -43.65
C GLN A 252 -88.98 3.19 -43.85
N HIS A 253 -89.23 2.24 -42.95
CA HIS A 253 -90.45 1.43 -42.99
C HIS A 253 -91.71 2.30 -42.81
N GLN A 254 -91.72 3.19 -41.82
CA GLN A 254 -92.83 4.12 -41.58
C GLN A 254 -93.08 5.03 -42.80
N LEU A 255 -92.02 5.57 -43.40
CA LEU A 255 -92.11 6.37 -44.62
C LEU A 255 -92.75 5.57 -45.77
N HIS A 256 -92.35 4.31 -45.96
CA HIS A 256 -92.93 3.44 -46.99
C HIS A 256 -94.44 3.21 -46.76
N VAL A 257 -94.85 2.99 -45.50
CA VAL A 257 -96.26 2.86 -45.13
C VAL A 257 -97.03 4.14 -45.46
N ILE A 258 -96.54 5.30 -45.05
CA ILE A 258 -97.16 6.60 -45.35
C ILE A 258 -97.28 6.82 -46.86
N LEU A 259 -96.22 6.55 -47.63
CA LEU A 259 -96.25 6.67 -49.10
C LEU A 259 -97.28 5.73 -49.74
N LYS A 260 -97.44 4.51 -49.21
CA LYS A 260 -98.44 3.55 -49.68
C LYS A 260 -99.86 4.05 -49.39
N GLU A 261 -100.12 4.59 -48.21
CA GLU A 261 -101.41 5.18 -47.85
C GLU A 261 -101.70 6.45 -48.66
N LEU A 262 -100.70 7.32 -48.88
CA LEU A 262 -100.85 8.48 -49.76
C LEU A 262 -101.20 8.08 -51.20
N ARG A 263 -100.61 7.00 -51.74
CA ARG A 263 -101.01 6.47 -53.06
C ARG A 263 -102.43 5.94 -53.06
N LYS A 264 -102.86 5.23 -52.01
CA LYS A 264 -104.25 4.77 -51.89
C LYS A 264 -105.22 5.95 -51.83
N ALA A 265 -104.94 6.95 -50.99
CA ALA A 265 -105.73 8.17 -50.90
C ALA A 265 -105.80 8.90 -52.25
N ARG A 266 -104.67 9.02 -52.97
CA ARG A 266 -104.64 9.57 -54.33
C ARG A 266 -105.49 8.77 -55.31
N ASN A 267 -105.42 7.43 -55.28
CA ASN A 267 -106.25 6.59 -56.14
C ASN A 267 -107.73 6.72 -55.80
N GLN A 268 -108.09 6.84 -54.52
CA GLN A 268 -109.46 7.11 -54.09
C GLN A 268 -109.95 8.47 -54.61
N ILE A 269 -109.10 9.50 -54.55
CA ILE A 269 -109.38 10.82 -55.14
C ILE A 269 -109.64 10.69 -56.66
N ILE A 270 -108.74 10.03 -57.40
CA ILE A 270 -108.91 9.78 -58.85
C ILE A 270 -110.20 9.00 -59.15
N HIS A 271 -110.55 8.01 -58.33
CA HIS A 271 -111.76 7.20 -58.51
C HIS A 271 -113.04 8.02 -58.24
N LEU A 272 -112.99 8.94 -57.27
CA LEU A 272 -114.08 9.89 -56.99
C LEU A 272 -114.18 10.99 -58.06
N GLU A 273 -113.05 11.43 -58.63
CA GLU A 273 -112.99 12.37 -59.75
C GLU A 273 -113.50 11.76 -61.06
N SER A 274 -113.20 10.48 -61.32
CA SER A 274 -113.68 9.74 -62.50
C SER A 274 -115.15 9.34 -62.40
N SER A 275 -115.65 8.98 -61.21
CA SER A 275 -117.09 8.82 -60.96
C SER A 275 -117.89 10.13 -61.11
N LYS A 276 -117.22 11.29 -61.19
CA LYS A 276 -117.82 12.61 -61.43
C LYS A 276 -117.83 13.06 -62.91
N GLN A 277 -117.40 12.24 -63.88
CA GLN A 277 -117.33 12.68 -65.29
C GLN A 277 -118.55 12.31 -66.17
N LEU A 278 -119.55 13.20 -66.18
CA LEU A 278 -120.31 13.72 -67.34
C LEU A 278 -120.92 15.09 -66.92
N PRO A 279 -121.04 16.10 -67.81
CA PRO A 279 -119.99 17.07 -68.12
C PRO A 279 -120.30 18.51 -67.64
N GLU A 280 -119.20 19.26 -67.48
CA GLU A 280 -119.03 20.72 -67.54
C GLU A 280 -120.07 21.66 -66.89
N PHE A 281 -119.60 22.37 -65.86
CA PHE A 281 -119.86 23.81 -65.78
C PHE A 281 -118.54 24.54 -65.50
N ALA A 282 -118.05 25.23 -66.53
CA ALA A 282 -117.05 26.27 -66.41
C ALA A 282 -117.58 27.38 -65.50
N PHE A 283 -116.73 27.98 -64.66
CA PHE A 283 -116.65 29.44 -64.53
C PHE A 283 -115.41 29.85 -63.70
N THR A 284 -114.60 30.69 -64.36
CA THR A 284 -113.78 31.81 -63.86
C THR A 284 -112.62 31.58 -62.89
N GLU A 285 -111.42 31.78 -63.45
CA GLU A 285 -110.24 32.37 -62.81
C GLU A 285 -110.59 33.69 -62.10
N PRO A 286 -109.97 33.98 -60.93
CA PRO A 286 -109.04 35.11 -60.94
C PRO A 286 -107.75 34.87 -60.13
N LEU A 287 -106.66 35.29 -60.75
CA LEU A 287 -105.35 35.66 -60.19
C LEU A 287 -105.47 36.66 -59.02
N VAL A 288 -104.90 36.36 -57.83
CA VAL A 288 -104.34 37.37 -56.90
C VAL A 288 -103.24 36.76 -56.00
N THR A 289 -102.02 37.29 -56.14
CA THR A 289 -100.89 37.34 -55.20
C THR A 289 -101.20 38.11 -53.92
N PHE A 290 -100.81 37.63 -52.73
CA PHE A 290 -100.43 38.37 -51.50
C PHE A 290 -99.83 37.32 -50.53
N GLN A 291 -98.60 37.34 -50.02
CA GLN A 291 -97.80 38.34 -49.29
C GLN A 291 -98.48 38.93 -48.04
N GLY A 292 -97.85 38.71 -46.88
CA GLY A 292 -98.23 39.16 -45.54
C GLY A 292 -97.70 38.15 -44.51
N GLU A 293 -96.45 38.21 -44.07
CA GLU A 293 -95.93 39.14 -43.04
C GLU A 293 -96.86 39.34 -41.84
N THR A 294 -96.44 38.82 -40.68
CA THR A 294 -96.39 39.48 -39.35
C THR A 294 -96.08 38.39 -38.30
N GLU A 295 -94.84 38.30 -37.84
CA GLU A 295 -94.35 38.88 -36.58
C GLU A 295 -95.23 38.56 -35.34
N ASN A 296 -94.69 37.73 -34.44
CA ASN A 296 -94.61 38.05 -33.01
C ASN A 296 -93.68 37.10 -32.23
N ARG A 297 -92.38 37.44 -32.27
CA ARG A 297 -91.48 37.70 -31.14
C ARG A 297 -91.92 37.23 -29.73
N VAL A 298 -91.24 36.22 -29.18
CA VAL A 298 -90.70 36.17 -27.79
C VAL A 298 -89.47 35.25 -27.81
N LYS A 299 -88.25 35.78 -27.98
CA LYS A 299 -87.23 35.98 -26.92
C LYS A 299 -86.97 34.76 -26.03
N ALA A 300 -85.91 34.02 -26.34
CA ALA A 300 -85.04 33.41 -25.32
C ALA A 300 -83.60 33.40 -25.87
N ALA A 301 -82.67 33.74 -24.99
CA ALA A 301 -81.35 34.25 -25.28
C ALA A 301 -80.40 33.23 -25.94
N SER A 302 -79.73 33.69 -27.00
CA SER A 302 -78.42 33.19 -27.38
C SER A 302 -77.38 33.96 -26.55
N PRO A 303 -76.58 33.29 -25.69
CA PRO A 303 -75.43 33.94 -25.10
C PRO A 303 -74.26 33.84 -26.08
N LYS A 304 -73.76 35.03 -26.37
CA LYS A 304 -72.46 35.33 -26.95
C LYS A 304 -71.36 34.46 -26.34
N SER A 305 -70.45 34.02 -27.19
CA SER A 305 -69.05 33.74 -26.85
C SER A 305 -68.50 34.68 -25.77
N PRO A 306 -67.95 34.18 -24.66
CA PRO A 306 -67.07 34.93 -23.79
C PRO A 306 -65.65 34.38 -23.95
N THR A 307 -64.91 34.84 -24.97
CA THR A 307 -63.48 34.49 -25.11
C THR A 307 -62.56 35.57 -24.52
N THR A 308 -63.01 36.38 -23.56
CA THR A 308 -62.17 37.51 -23.11
C THR A 308 -62.37 37.91 -21.64
N ALA A 309 -62.48 36.94 -20.72
CA ALA A 309 -62.58 37.27 -19.29
C ALA A 309 -61.84 36.34 -18.33
N LEU A 310 -60.98 35.42 -18.80
CA LEU A 310 -60.23 34.53 -17.92
C LEU A 310 -58.84 34.25 -18.48
N ASN A 311 -57.85 35.08 -18.12
CA ASN A 311 -56.49 34.68 -17.72
C ASN A 311 -55.58 35.92 -17.67
N GLU A 312 -55.64 36.68 -16.58
CA GLU A 312 -54.53 37.55 -16.17
C GLU A 312 -53.69 36.83 -15.09
N SER A 313 -53.58 35.51 -15.18
CA SER A 313 -52.58 34.79 -14.41
C SER A 313 -51.24 34.97 -15.12
N LEU A 314 -50.27 35.51 -14.40
CA LEU A 314 -48.89 35.66 -14.84
C LEU A 314 -48.09 34.49 -14.27
N VAL A 315 -47.31 33.83 -15.11
CA VAL A 315 -46.41 32.76 -14.70
C VAL A 315 -44.99 33.31 -14.73
N GLU A 316 -44.25 33.06 -13.66
CA GLU A 316 -42.91 33.60 -13.51
C GLU A 316 -41.85 32.57 -13.90
N CYS A 317 -40.76 33.04 -14.50
CA CYS A 317 -39.57 32.22 -14.64
C CYS A 317 -38.97 31.97 -13.23
N PRO A 318 -38.74 30.71 -12.83
CA PRO A 318 -38.23 30.38 -11.49
C PRO A 318 -36.79 30.83 -11.24
N LYS A 319 -36.08 31.33 -12.26
CA LYS A 319 -34.68 31.76 -12.17
C LYS A 319 -34.48 33.27 -12.14
N CYS A 320 -35.23 34.03 -12.93
CA CYS A 320 -35.08 35.49 -13.06
C CYS A 320 -36.34 36.29 -12.68
N SER A 321 -37.43 35.61 -12.30
CA SER A 321 -38.71 36.21 -11.90
C SER A 321 -39.36 37.13 -12.95
N ILE A 322 -38.99 37.00 -14.22
CA ILE A 322 -39.69 37.68 -15.32
C ILE A 322 -41.07 37.02 -15.49
N GLN A 323 -42.10 37.86 -15.58
CA GLN A 323 -43.50 37.47 -15.63
C GLN A 323 -43.98 37.37 -17.08
N TYR A 324 -44.65 36.28 -17.41
CA TYR A 324 -45.25 36.03 -18.72
C TYR A 324 -46.76 35.76 -18.59
N PRO A 325 -47.59 36.25 -19.53
CA PRO A 325 -49.00 35.85 -19.60
C PRO A 325 -49.13 34.34 -19.83
N VAL A 326 -50.08 33.68 -19.16
CA VAL A 326 -50.38 32.24 -19.37
C VAL A 326 -50.64 31.88 -20.84
N THR A 327 -51.15 32.83 -21.63
CA THR A 327 -51.40 32.66 -23.07
C THR A 327 -50.12 32.54 -23.91
N GLU A 328 -48.97 32.96 -23.37
CA GLU A 328 -47.65 32.97 -24.01
C GLU A 328 -46.68 31.96 -23.35
N HIS A 329 -47.20 30.82 -22.88
CA HIS A 329 -46.41 29.74 -22.26
C HIS A 329 -45.24 29.26 -23.14
N ARG A 330 -45.38 29.35 -24.47
CA ARG A 330 -44.33 28.98 -25.42
C ARG A 330 -43.10 29.89 -25.32
N ASP A 331 -43.32 31.18 -25.07
CA ASP A 331 -42.25 32.18 -24.94
C ASP A 331 -41.56 32.07 -23.57
N LEU A 332 -42.30 31.70 -22.52
CA LEU A 332 -41.72 31.33 -21.22
C LEU A 332 -40.80 30.10 -21.32
N LEU A 333 -41.21 29.05 -22.05
CA LEU A 333 -40.36 27.85 -22.21
C LEU A 333 -39.06 28.17 -22.95
N VAL A 334 -39.15 28.94 -24.04
CA VAL A 334 -37.96 29.43 -24.77
C VAL A 334 -37.08 30.27 -23.84
N HIS A 335 -37.68 31.16 -23.03
CA HIS A 335 -36.94 31.94 -22.06
C HIS A 335 -36.23 31.06 -21.02
N VAL A 336 -36.89 30.03 -20.47
CA VAL A 336 -36.31 29.11 -19.47
C VAL A 336 -35.13 28.32 -20.04
N GLU A 337 -35.15 27.97 -21.33
CA GLU A 337 -34.03 27.29 -22.00
C GLU A 337 -32.76 28.16 -22.00
N TYR A 338 -32.85 29.45 -22.33
CA TYR A 338 -31.70 30.37 -22.33
C TYR A 338 -31.38 30.96 -20.95
N CYS A 339 -32.34 31.02 -20.04
CA CYS A 339 -32.16 31.48 -18.65
C CYS A 339 -31.37 30.47 -17.79
N SER A 340 -30.71 29.49 -18.43
CA SER A 340 -29.85 28.48 -17.80
C SER A 340 -28.34 28.69 -18.00
N GLN A 341 -27.94 29.78 -18.68
CA GLN A 341 -26.55 30.26 -18.73
C GLN A 341 -26.26 31.32 -17.67
#